data_AF-A0A7Y2II41-F1
#
_entry.id   AF-A0A7Y2II41-F1
#
_cell.length_a   1.000
_cell.length_b   1.000
_cell.length_c   1.000
_cell.angle_alpha   90.00
_cell.angle_beta   90.00
_cell.angle_gamma   90.00
#
_symmetry.space_group_name_H-M   'P 1'
#
loop_
_entity.id
_entity.type
_entity.pdbx_description
1 polymer ?
#
loop_
_entity_poly.entity_id
_entity_poly.type
_entity_poly.pdbx_seq_one_letter_code
_entity_poly.pdbx_strand_id
1 'polypeptide(L)'
;MEPAVWLAELDLTAPETWPRMGTRSLKDQPWLLVDSSAAQELALRTELLANRRDDVLVEPASAAPATMELESMVRATGVAIGDGLSPLERLGRSVQEDFCLLERGEQEWELKAAVLCFPSRWRLAAKIGRPLTQVHGPTPRYPELLAHRVTTACDRLEDRTILRRNWFVHPDRALFQPNRPAGGDRVIPAERCGDELWVRSERQTLRRLPDSGWVVFTIRVQQCRFRELMQRRGPEFREWLERSTEELRSHVGIRPEQVSEIQAWSG
;
A
#
# COMPACT_ATOMS: atom_id res chain seq x y z
N MET A 1 -1.15 -22.28 3.53
CA MET A 1 -0.76 -20.85 3.55
C MET A 1 0.75 -20.83 3.61
N GLU A 2 1.41 -20.16 2.67
CA GLU A 2 2.80 -19.79 2.92
C GLU A 2 2.88 -19.00 4.23
N PRO A 3 3.93 -19.20 5.03
CA PRO A 3 4.12 -18.41 6.24
C PRO A 3 4.11 -16.91 5.89
N ALA A 4 3.45 -16.07 6.68
CA ALA A 4 3.49 -14.61 6.52
C ALA A 4 4.88 -14.06 6.90
N VAL A 5 5.93 -14.44 6.16
CA VAL A 5 7.34 -14.06 6.39
C VAL A 5 7.50 -12.54 6.37
N TRP A 6 6.68 -11.85 5.58
CA TRP A 6 6.63 -10.40 5.51
C TRP A 6 6.28 -9.71 6.84
N LEU A 7 5.73 -10.42 7.84
CA LEU A 7 5.50 -9.87 9.18
C LEU A 7 6.80 -9.45 9.89
N ALA A 8 7.91 -10.10 9.55
CA ALA A 8 9.24 -9.72 10.06
C ALA A 8 9.68 -8.33 9.56
N GLU A 9 9.10 -7.84 8.47
CA GLU A 9 9.40 -6.53 7.90
C GLU A 9 8.50 -5.40 8.43
N LEU A 10 7.54 -5.70 9.32
CA LEU A 10 6.71 -4.67 9.94
C LEU A 10 7.54 -3.85 10.93
N ASP A 11 7.45 -2.54 10.78
CA ASP A 11 8.00 -1.61 11.76
C ASP A 11 7.06 -1.57 12.98
N LEU A 12 7.47 -2.31 14.01
CA LEU A 12 6.86 -2.32 15.35
C LEU A 12 7.70 -1.51 16.34
N THR A 13 8.41 -0.47 15.86
CA THR A 13 9.03 0.51 16.75
C THR A 13 7.98 1.53 17.20
N ALA A 14 8.03 1.94 18.47
CA ALA A 14 7.15 2.96 19.04
C ALA A 14 7.95 4.27 19.25
N PRO A 15 8.29 5.01 18.18
CA PRO A 15 9.06 6.24 18.32
C PRO A 15 8.24 7.31 19.06
N GLU A 16 8.92 8.10 19.89
CA GLU A 16 8.32 9.24 20.61
C GLU A 16 7.89 10.39 19.66
N THR A 17 8.33 10.36 18.41
CA THR A 17 8.01 11.35 17.36
C THR A 17 7.33 10.68 16.17
N TRP A 18 6.59 11.47 15.37
CA TRP A 18 5.85 10.99 14.19
C TRP A 18 6.73 10.09 13.30
N PRO A 19 6.22 8.95 12.81
CA PRO A 19 7.04 7.92 12.18
C PRO A 19 7.81 8.45 10.97
N ARG A 20 9.06 7.98 10.84
CA ARG A 20 9.91 8.20 9.68
C ARG A 20 9.26 7.54 8.46
N MET A 21 9.62 7.95 7.24
CA MET A 21 9.09 7.34 6.01
C MET A 21 9.36 5.82 5.90
N GLY A 22 10.30 5.29 6.68
CA GLY A 22 10.60 3.85 6.74
C GLY A 22 11.20 3.30 5.45
N THR A 23 11.78 4.16 4.62
CA THR A 23 12.32 3.80 3.31
C THR A 23 13.70 3.16 3.44
N ARG A 24 13.91 2.06 2.72
CA ARG A 24 15.19 1.38 2.53
C ARG A 24 15.42 1.10 1.04
N SER A 25 16.65 0.82 0.63
CA SER A 25 16.91 0.34 -0.74
C SER A 25 16.30 -1.05 -0.93
N LEU A 26 15.71 -1.31 -2.11
CA LEU A 26 15.22 -2.63 -2.50
C LEU A 26 16.36 -3.67 -2.52
N LYS A 27 17.55 -3.26 -2.99
CA LYS A 27 18.73 -4.12 -3.23
C LYS A 27 18.35 -5.31 -4.12
N ASP A 28 18.74 -6.53 -3.73
CA ASP A 28 18.56 -7.76 -4.50
C ASP A 28 17.17 -8.40 -4.32
N GLN A 29 16.26 -7.75 -3.58
CA GLN A 29 14.90 -8.24 -3.44
C GLN A 29 14.13 -8.09 -4.77
N PRO A 30 13.25 -9.04 -5.10
CA PRO A 30 12.41 -8.93 -6.29
C PRO A 30 11.54 -7.67 -6.21
N TRP A 31 11.39 -6.99 -7.35
CA TRP A 31 10.56 -5.80 -7.45
C TRP A 31 9.08 -6.16 -7.25
N LEU A 32 8.60 -7.15 -8.00
CA LEU A 32 7.24 -7.69 -7.96
C LEU A 32 7.23 -9.01 -7.18
N LEU A 33 6.19 -9.22 -6.37
CA LEU A 33 6.00 -10.43 -5.59
C LEU A 33 4.83 -11.24 -6.15
N VAL A 34 5.05 -12.54 -6.30
CA VAL A 34 3.99 -13.51 -6.57
C VAL A 34 3.93 -14.48 -5.41
N ASP A 35 2.74 -14.67 -4.85
CA ASP A 35 2.52 -15.63 -3.78
C ASP A 35 1.34 -16.58 -4.07
N SER A 36 1.08 -17.49 -3.13
CA SER A 36 0.02 -18.50 -3.28
C SER A 36 -1.41 -17.94 -3.45
N SER A 37 -1.63 -16.64 -3.20
CA SER A 37 -2.94 -15.98 -3.39
C SER A 37 -3.14 -15.43 -4.81
N ALA A 38 -2.12 -15.48 -5.68
CA ALA A 38 -2.14 -14.86 -7.00
C ALA A 38 -3.39 -15.20 -7.82
N ALA A 39 -3.77 -16.48 -7.90
CA ALA A 39 -4.94 -16.89 -8.68
C ALA A 39 -6.23 -16.21 -8.20
N GLN A 40 -6.45 -16.13 -6.88
CA GLN A 40 -7.64 -15.49 -6.30
C GLN A 40 -7.59 -13.97 -6.48
N GLU A 41 -6.44 -13.35 -6.22
CA GLU A 41 -6.27 -11.91 -6.30
C GLU A 41 -6.40 -11.41 -7.75
N LEU A 42 -5.76 -12.08 -8.72
CA LEU A 42 -5.85 -11.72 -10.13
C LEU A 42 -7.27 -11.89 -10.69
N ALA A 43 -8.03 -12.88 -10.20
CA ALA A 43 -9.45 -13.03 -10.55
C ALA A 43 -10.27 -11.83 -10.05
N LEU A 44 -10.06 -11.40 -8.80
CA LEU A 44 -10.73 -10.22 -8.25
C LEU A 44 -10.33 -8.93 -9.00
N ARG A 45 -9.06 -8.78 -9.36
CA ARG A 45 -8.58 -7.62 -10.16
C ARG A 45 -9.24 -7.60 -11.53
N THR A 46 -9.35 -8.76 -12.18
CA THR A 46 -10.06 -8.93 -13.46
C THR A 46 -11.53 -8.53 -13.34
N GLU A 47 -12.21 -8.92 -12.25
CA GLU A 47 -13.59 -8.54 -11.97
C GLU A 47 -13.74 -7.02 -11.75
N LEU A 48 -12.86 -6.42 -10.95
CA LEU A 48 -12.86 -4.98 -10.69
C LEU A 48 -12.62 -4.17 -11.96
N LEU A 49 -11.67 -4.59 -12.81
CA LEU A 49 -11.39 -3.93 -14.08
C LEU A 49 -12.53 -4.06 -15.10
N ALA A 50 -13.32 -5.13 -15.01
CA ALA A 50 -14.50 -5.33 -15.86
C ALA A 50 -15.72 -4.54 -15.37
N ASN A 51 -15.99 -4.55 -14.05
CA ASN A 51 -17.26 -4.09 -13.49
C ASN A 51 -17.17 -2.73 -12.79
N ARG A 52 -15.96 -2.29 -12.43
CA ARG A 52 -15.67 -1.10 -11.61
C ARG A 52 -14.51 -0.30 -12.18
N ARG A 53 -14.34 -0.32 -13.52
CA ARG A 53 -13.19 0.27 -14.22
C ARG A 53 -12.87 1.68 -13.75
N ASP A 54 -13.87 2.56 -13.70
CA ASP A 54 -13.70 3.97 -13.35
C ASP A 54 -13.28 4.20 -11.88
N ASP A 55 -13.48 3.21 -11.01
CA ASP A 55 -13.03 3.28 -9.62
C ASP A 55 -11.55 2.88 -9.46
N VAL A 56 -11.03 2.05 -10.37
CA VAL A 56 -9.73 1.39 -10.21
C VAL A 56 -8.71 1.74 -11.28
N LEU A 57 -9.11 2.31 -12.42
CA LEU A 57 -8.19 2.59 -13.52
C LEU A 57 -8.37 4.01 -14.06
N VAL A 58 -7.26 4.73 -14.11
CA VAL A 58 -7.15 5.99 -14.87
C VAL A 58 -5.84 5.96 -15.66
N GLU A 59 -5.94 6.08 -16.99
CA GLU A 59 -4.79 6.08 -17.89
C GLU A 59 -5.01 7.13 -19.00
N PRO A 60 -4.63 8.40 -18.76
CA PRO A 60 -4.77 9.44 -19.77
C PRO A 60 -3.78 9.19 -20.93
N ALA A 61 -4.10 9.66 -22.13
CA ALA A 61 -3.24 9.51 -23.30
C ALA A 61 -1.83 10.10 -23.10
N SER A 62 -1.69 11.15 -22.28
CA SER A 62 -0.40 11.73 -21.91
C SER A 62 0.52 10.77 -21.14
N ALA A 63 -0.03 9.74 -20.48
CA ALA A 63 0.74 8.73 -19.77
C ALA A 63 1.19 7.56 -20.65
N ALA A 64 0.84 7.54 -21.95
CA ALA A 64 1.15 6.42 -22.84
C ALA A 64 2.65 6.06 -22.88
N PRO A 65 3.61 7.00 -22.99
CA PRO A 65 5.03 6.66 -22.98
C PRO A 65 5.45 5.94 -21.68
N ALA A 66 5.06 6.47 -20.52
CA ALA A 66 5.42 5.92 -19.22
C ALA A 66 4.77 4.56 -18.94
N THR A 67 3.52 4.36 -19.38
CA THR A 67 2.78 3.11 -19.15
C THR A 67 3.24 1.98 -20.08
N MET A 68 3.63 2.28 -21.32
CA MET A 68 4.26 1.32 -22.24
C MET A 68 5.66 0.91 -21.77
N GLU A 69 6.44 1.87 -21.28
CA GLU A 69 7.74 1.62 -20.67
C GLU A 69 7.60 0.72 -19.43
N LEU A 70 6.67 1.07 -18.53
CA LEU A 70 6.35 0.25 -17.36
C LEU A 70 5.98 -1.18 -17.76
N GLU A 71 5.10 -1.36 -18.75
CA GLU A 71 4.74 -2.70 -19.23
C GLU A 71 5.97 -3.47 -19.72
N SER A 72 6.85 -2.83 -20.47
CA SER A 72 8.10 -3.43 -20.96
C SER A 72 9.02 -3.85 -19.81
N MET A 73 9.16 -3.01 -18.79
CA MET A 73 9.94 -3.33 -17.59
C MET A 73 9.35 -4.52 -16.81
N VAL A 74 8.02 -4.61 -16.71
CA VAL A 74 7.35 -5.76 -16.07
C VAL A 74 7.51 -7.03 -16.90
N ARG A 75 7.42 -6.96 -18.23
CA ARG A 75 7.72 -8.12 -19.10
C ARG A 75 9.14 -8.63 -18.89
N ALA A 76 10.10 -7.71 -18.70
CA ALA A 76 11.50 -8.05 -18.44
C ALA A 76 11.73 -8.78 -17.10
N THR A 77 10.79 -8.73 -16.15
CA THR A 77 10.86 -9.55 -14.93
C THR A 77 10.38 -10.99 -15.14
N GLY A 78 9.97 -11.36 -16.36
CA GLY A 78 9.46 -12.68 -16.70
C GLY A 78 7.96 -12.88 -16.43
N VAL A 79 7.22 -11.83 -16.03
CA VAL A 79 5.77 -11.91 -15.88
C VAL A 79 5.12 -12.01 -17.25
N ALA A 80 4.24 -13.00 -17.42
CA ALA A 80 3.39 -13.11 -18.59
C ALA A 80 2.24 -12.09 -18.49
N ILE A 81 2.30 -11.07 -19.34
CA ILE A 81 1.26 -10.03 -19.41
C ILE A 81 0.27 -10.40 -20.52
N GLY A 82 -0.98 -10.61 -20.12
CA GLY A 82 -2.09 -10.95 -21.00
C GLY A 82 -2.72 -9.75 -21.72
N ASP A 83 -3.90 -9.97 -22.29
CA ASP A 83 -4.63 -8.98 -23.08
C ASP A 83 -5.35 -7.94 -22.21
N GLY A 84 -5.66 -6.79 -22.83
CA GLY A 84 -6.31 -5.64 -22.20
C GLY A 84 -6.27 -4.42 -23.11
N LEU A 85 -7.16 -3.46 -22.86
CA LEU A 85 -7.36 -2.31 -23.74
C LEU A 85 -6.21 -1.28 -23.67
N SER A 86 -5.46 -1.28 -22.57
CA SER A 86 -4.35 -0.37 -22.34
C SER A 86 -3.23 -1.05 -21.52
N PRO A 87 -1.99 -0.51 -21.54
CA PRO A 87 -0.90 -1.05 -20.73
C PRO A 87 -1.22 -1.22 -19.25
N LEU A 88 -1.80 -0.22 -18.57
CA LEU A 88 -2.10 -0.37 -17.13
C LEU A 88 -3.21 -1.37 -16.86
N GLU A 89 -4.19 -1.51 -17.76
CA GLU A 89 -5.18 -2.58 -17.62
C GLU A 89 -4.55 -3.96 -17.74
N ARG A 90 -3.67 -4.17 -18.72
CA ARG A 90 -2.95 -5.44 -18.90
C ARG A 90 -2.13 -5.80 -17.67
N LEU A 91 -1.42 -4.82 -17.10
CA LEU A 91 -0.70 -4.97 -15.85
C LEU A 91 -1.62 -5.28 -14.68
N GLY A 92 -2.74 -4.55 -14.56
CA GLY A 92 -3.76 -4.76 -13.54
C GLY A 92 -4.34 -6.17 -13.54
N ARG A 93 -4.47 -6.80 -14.71
CA ARG A 93 -4.95 -8.18 -14.87
C ARG A 93 -3.87 -9.24 -14.63
N SER A 94 -2.59 -8.88 -14.72
CA SER A 94 -1.48 -9.84 -14.78
C SER A 94 -0.60 -9.84 -13.53
N VAL A 95 -0.64 -8.80 -12.70
CA VAL A 95 0.25 -8.61 -11.55
C VAL A 95 -0.56 -8.29 -10.28
N GLN A 96 -0.10 -8.79 -9.13
CA GLN A 96 -0.79 -8.61 -7.84
C GLN A 96 -0.65 -7.19 -7.26
N GLU A 97 0.41 -6.47 -7.63
CA GLU A 97 0.64 -5.07 -7.29
C GLU A 97 -0.35 -4.12 -7.96
N ASP A 98 -0.80 -3.12 -7.21
CA ASP A 98 -1.32 -1.87 -7.79
C ASP A 98 -0.17 -1.01 -8.31
N PHE A 99 -0.42 -0.26 -9.38
CA PHE A 99 0.55 0.65 -9.99
C PHE A 99 -0.01 2.07 -10.00
N CYS A 100 0.73 3.00 -9.42
CA CYS A 100 0.45 4.43 -9.45
C CYS A 100 1.62 5.13 -10.13
N LEU A 101 1.35 5.96 -11.13
CA LEU A 101 2.37 6.64 -11.93
C LEU A 101 2.34 8.13 -11.64
N LEU A 102 3.52 8.65 -11.33
CA LEU A 102 3.75 10.02 -10.96
C LEU A 102 4.51 10.74 -12.07
N GLU A 103 3.98 11.88 -12.50
CA GLU A 103 4.64 12.79 -13.42
C GLU A 103 5.25 13.95 -12.63
N ARG A 104 6.44 14.40 -13.02
CA ARG A 104 7.05 15.58 -12.41
C ARG A 104 6.40 16.84 -12.98
N GLY A 105 5.60 17.54 -12.16
CA GLY A 105 5.13 18.89 -12.46
C GLY A 105 6.22 19.94 -12.21
N GLU A 106 5.86 21.23 -12.20
CA GLU A 106 6.82 22.32 -11.94
C GLU A 106 7.38 22.27 -10.50
N GLN A 107 6.50 22.08 -9.51
CA GLN A 107 6.87 22.13 -8.10
C GLN A 107 6.87 20.76 -7.42
N GLU A 108 5.92 19.89 -7.76
CA GLU A 108 5.70 18.61 -7.09
C GLU A 108 5.45 17.49 -8.10
N TRP A 109 5.57 16.25 -7.62
CA TRP A 109 5.14 15.06 -8.37
C TRP A 109 3.62 14.90 -8.26
N GLU A 110 2.96 14.54 -9.35
CA GLU A 110 1.51 14.41 -9.45
C GLU A 110 1.10 13.00 -9.83
N LEU A 111 0.07 12.46 -9.17
CA LEU A 111 -0.52 11.17 -9.55
C LEU A 111 -1.31 11.35 -10.84
N LYS A 112 -0.81 10.83 -11.97
CA LYS A 112 -1.41 11.06 -13.29
C LYS A 112 -2.09 9.83 -13.90
N ALA A 113 -1.59 8.64 -13.59
CA ALA A 113 -2.18 7.39 -14.05
C ALA A 113 -2.11 6.34 -12.93
N ALA A 114 -3.06 5.43 -12.88
CA ALA A 114 -3.01 4.33 -11.94
C ALA A 114 -3.91 3.17 -12.34
N VAL A 115 -3.52 1.96 -11.93
CA VAL A 115 -4.41 0.84 -11.67
C VAL A 115 -4.35 0.48 -10.18
N LEU A 116 -5.44 0.73 -9.46
CA LEU A 116 -5.57 0.65 -8.01
C LEU A 116 -6.76 -0.25 -7.63
N CYS A 117 -6.55 -1.56 -7.69
CA CYS A 117 -7.57 -2.54 -7.39
C CYS A 117 -7.71 -2.82 -5.89
N PHE A 118 -6.66 -2.64 -5.07
CA PHE A 118 -6.68 -2.95 -3.64
C PHE A 118 -6.32 -1.73 -2.77
N PRO A 119 -7.10 -0.63 -2.84
CA PRO A 119 -6.88 0.54 -2.00
C PRO A 119 -7.05 0.23 -0.51
N SER A 120 -6.26 0.89 0.34
CA SER A 120 -6.44 0.90 1.80
C SER A 120 -7.17 2.17 2.23
N ARG A 121 -8.46 2.23 1.93
CA ARG A 121 -9.43 3.24 2.38
C ARG A 121 -9.21 4.63 1.81
N TRP A 122 -8.91 4.68 0.52
CA TRP A 122 -8.91 5.89 -0.29
C TRP A 122 -9.38 5.58 -1.71
N ARG A 123 -10.03 6.56 -2.34
CA ARG A 123 -10.57 6.45 -3.70
C ARG A 123 -9.56 7.00 -4.70
N LEU A 124 -9.32 6.29 -5.80
CA LEU A 124 -8.47 6.78 -6.89
C LEU A 124 -8.96 8.14 -7.42
N ALA A 125 -10.26 8.25 -7.72
CA ALA A 125 -10.89 9.48 -8.20
C ALA A 125 -10.70 10.69 -7.26
N ALA A 126 -10.49 10.47 -5.95
CA ALA A 126 -10.24 11.57 -5.01
C ALA A 126 -8.79 12.09 -5.08
N LYS A 127 -7.86 11.30 -5.62
CA LYS A 127 -6.41 11.53 -5.55
C LYS A 127 -5.77 11.74 -6.93
N ILE A 128 -6.33 11.18 -7.99
CA ILE A 128 -5.84 11.33 -9.36
C ILE A 128 -5.82 12.80 -9.79
N GLY A 129 -4.79 13.17 -10.56
CA GLY A 129 -4.52 14.54 -11.01
C GLY A 129 -4.00 15.49 -9.93
N ARG A 130 -3.77 15.02 -8.69
CA ARG A 130 -3.31 15.86 -7.58
C ARG A 130 -1.82 15.69 -7.30
N PRO A 131 -1.15 16.72 -6.78
CA PRO A 131 0.22 16.60 -6.32
C PRO A 131 0.30 15.74 -5.04
N LEU A 132 1.45 15.11 -4.80
CA LEU A 132 1.65 14.16 -3.70
C LEU A 132 1.25 14.74 -2.33
N THR A 133 1.49 16.03 -2.09
CA THR A 133 1.08 16.71 -0.84
C THR A 133 -0.41 16.61 -0.56
N GLN A 134 -1.24 16.71 -1.61
CA GLN A 134 -2.69 16.57 -1.52
C GLN A 134 -3.14 15.12 -1.59
N VAL A 135 -2.36 14.24 -2.26
CA VAL A 135 -2.65 12.81 -2.29
C VAL A 135 -2.64 12.22 -0.88
N HIS A 136 -1.76 12.71 0.00
CA HIS A 136 -1.61 12.22 1.38
C HIS A 136 -2.50 12.90 2.45
N GLY A 137 -3.38 13.85 2.10
CA GLY A 137 -4.21 14.54 3.10
C GLY A 137 -5.17 13.61 3.88
N PRO A 138 -5.75 14.00 5.03
CA PRO A 138 -5.23 14.83 6.13
C PRO A 138 -4.43 13.92 7.07
N THR A 139 -3.27 13.45 6.64
CA THR A 139 -2.35 12.79 7.57
C THR A 139 -1.79 13.89 8.49
N PRO A 140 -2.00 13.83 9.83
CA PRO A 140 -1.52 14.87 10.75
C PRO A 140 -0.06 15.22 10.47
N ARG A 141 0.24 16.52 10.36
CA ARG A 141 1.60 17.06 10.16
C ARG A 141 2.31 16.66 8.84
N TYR A 142 1.62 16.03 7.89
CA TYR A 142 2.23 15.60 6.62
C TYR A 142 2.75 16.76 5.74
N PRO A 143 1.99 17.85 5.51
CA PRO A 143 2.47 18.95 4.66
C PRO A 143 3.74 19.62 5.19
N GLU A 144 3.87 19.72 6.51
CA GLU A 144 4.96 20.43 7.17
C GLU A 144 6.26 19.60 7.28
N LEU A 145 6.15 18.27 7.41
CA LEU A 145 7.31 17.43 7.75
C LEU A 145 7.75 16.47 6.63
N LEU A 146 6.84 16.06 5.74
CA LEU A 146 7.08 14.93 4.81
C LEU A 146 6.98 15.31 3.34
N ALA A 147 6.19 16.33 2.98
CA ALA A 147 6.02 16.80 1.60
C ALA A 147 7.35 16.98 0.85
N HIS A 148 8.21 17.86 1.35
CA HIS A 148 9.52 18.13 0.76
C HIS A 148 10.40 16.88 0.71
N ARG A 149 10.34 16.03 1.75
CA ARG A 149 11.14 14.80 1.81
C ARG A 149 10.72 13.78 0.76
N VAL A 150 9.42 13.63 0.51
CA VAL A 150 8.90 12.72 -0.51
C VAL A 150 9.23 13.24 -1.91
N THR A 151 9.05 14.53 -2.18
CA THR A 151 9.47 15.14 -3.46
C THR A 151 10.97 14.96 -3.69
N THR A 152 11.79 15.29 -2.70
CA THR A 152 13.25 15.10 -2.77
C THR A 152 13.64 13.64 -2.98
N ALA A 153 12.93 12.71 -2.33
CA ALA A 153 13.18 11.28 -2.50
C ALA A 153 12.90 10.84 -3.94
N CYS A 154 11.78 11.30 -4.53
CA CYS A 154 11.43 11.01 -5.92
C CYS A 154 12.42 11.62 -6.91
N ASP A 155 12.82 12.88 -6.70
CA ASP A 155 13.82 13.57 -7.53
C ASP A 155 15.17 12.83 -7.55
N ARG A 156 15.52 12.13 -6.46
CA ARG A 156 16.78 11.39 -6.28
C ARG A 156 16.69 9.90 -6.60
N LEU A 157 15.57 9.42 -7.16
CA LEU A 157 15.41 7.98 -7.40
C LEU A 157 16.43 7.43 -8.40
N GLU A 158 16.84 8.21 -9.42
CA GLU A 158 17.81 7.79 -10.46
C GLU A 158 17.65 6.29 -10.79
N ASP A 159 18.69 5.47 -10.66
CA ASP A 159 18.65 4.02 -10.92
C ASP A 159 18.24 3.17 -9.71
N ARG A 160 17.94 3.80 -8.57
CA ARG A 160 17.64 3.13 -7.30
C ARG A 160 16.13 2.91 -7.15
N THR A 161 15.78 1.74 -6.64
CA THR A 161 14.41 1.47 -6.16
C THR A 161 14.38 1.55 -4.65
N ILE A 162 13.50 2.39 -4.12
CA ILE A 162 13.23 2.43 -2.67
C ILE A 162 12.05 1.52 -2.35
N LEU A 163 12.10 0.97 -1.14
CA LEU A 163 11.11 0.07 -0.58
C LEU A 163 10.72 0.59 0.81
N ARG A 164 9.43 0.60 1.12
CA ARG A 164 8.92 0.72 2.48
C ARG A 164 7.78 -0.27 2.69
N ARG A 165 7.43 -0.50 3.95
CA ARG A 165 6.18 -1.17 4.30
C ARG A 165 5.30 -0.25 5.12
N ASN A 166 4.03 -0.25 4.76
CA ASN A 166 2.97 0.30 5.59
C ASN A 166 2.13 -0.86 6.13
N TRP A 167 1.43 -0.66 7.25
CA TRP A 167 0.55 -1.69 7.78
C TRP A 167 -0.59 -1.10 8.62
N PHE A 168 -1.65 -1.90 8.71
CA PHE A 168 -2.87 -1.57 9.40
C PHE A 168 -3.46 -2.81 10.08
N VAL A 169 -4.28 -2.58 11.10
CA VAL A 169 -5.19 -3.58 11.68
C VAL A 169 -6.62 -3.14 11.43
N HIS A 170 -7.38 -3.99 10.72
CA HIS A 170 -8.75 -3.70 10.32
C HIS A 170 -9.68 -4.90 10.59
N PRO A 171 -10.96 -4.66 10.93
CA PRO A 171 -11.96 -5.71 11.10
C PRO A 171 -12.57 -6.16 9.76
N ASP A 172 -11.81 -6.07 8.66
CA ASP A 172 -12.28 -6.38 7.31
C ASP A 172 -11.16 -6.98 6.46
N ARG A 173 -11.44 -8.12 5.85
CA ARG A 173 -10.53 -8.88 4.98
C ARG A 173 -10.67 -8.56 3.49
N ALA A 174 -11.65 -7.75 3.11
CA ALA A 174 -11.87 -7.40 1.70
C ALA A 174 -10.62 -6.72 1.13
N LEU A 175 -10.20 -7.09 -0.08
CA LEU A 175 -9.01 -6.49 -0.69
C LEU A 175 -9.29 -5.10 -1.28
N PHE A 176 -10.47 -4.92 -1.89
CA PHE A 176 -10.95 -3.63 -2.41
C PHE A 176 -11.67 -2.83 -1.31
N GLN A 177 -10.94 -1.93 -0.66
CA GLN A 177 -11.49 -1.05 0.38
C GLN A 177 -11.33 0.43 -0.02
N PRO A 178 -12.11 0.97 -0.98
CA PRO A 178 -11.93 2.36 -1.43
C PRO A 178 -12.39 3.41 -0.40
N ASN A 179 -13.18 3.00 0.60
CA ASN A 179 -13.89 3.89 1.51
C ASN A 179 -13.44 3.69 2.96
N ARG A 180 -13.39 4.77 3.72
CA ARG A 180 -13.35 4.69 5.19
C ARG A 180 -14.78 4.44 5.70
N PRO A 181 -15.00 3.51 6.64
CA PRO A 181 -16.32 3.34 7.26
C PRO A 181 -16.78 4.63 7.95
N ALA A 182 -18.07 4.95 7.85
CA ALA A 182 -18.67 6.09 8.57
C ALA A 182 -18.70 5.76 10.08
N GLY A 183 -18.20 6.66 10.92
CA GLY A 183 -17.93 6.37 12.35
C GLY A 183 -16.66 5.52 12.56
N GLY A 184 -16.12 4.96 11.49
CA GLY A 184 -14.88 4.21 11.44
C GLY A 184 -15.03 2.73 11.83
N ASP A 185 -13.91 2.06 12.06
CA ASP A 185 -13.87 0.62 12.30
C ASP A 185 -14.71 0.18 13.49
N ARG A 186 -15.49 -0.89 13.26
CA ARG A 186 -16.18 -1.63 14.30
C ARG A 186 -15.16 -2.19 15.29
N VAL A 187 -15.44 -2.01 16.58
CA VAL A 187 -14.68 -2.66 17.65
C VAL A 187 -15.00 -4.16 17.67
N ILE A 188 -13.97 -4.99 17.65
CA ILE A 188 -14.04 -6.43 17.77
C ILE A 188 -13.84 -6.83 19.24
N PRO A 189 -14.78 -7.56 19.85
CA PRO A 189 -14.63 -8.07 21.22
C PRO A 189 -13.42 -9.00 21.37
N ALA A 190 -12.83 -9.00 22.56
CA ALA A 190 -11.60 -9.69 22.92
C ALA A 190 -11.56 -11.12 22.39
N GLU A 191 -12.57 -11.93 22.68
CA GLU A 191 -12.62 -13.36 22.31
C GLU A 191 -12.56 -13.62 20.80
N ARG A 192 -12.81 -12.58 19.97
CA ARG A 192 -12.80 -12.66 18.50
C ARG A 192 -11.66 -11.87 17.86
N CYS A 193 -10.87 -11.11 18.63
CA CYS A 193 -9.75 -10.31 18.12
C CYS A 193 -8.79 -11.10 17.24
N GLY A 194 -8.41 -12.32 17.64
CA GLY A 194 -7.47 -13.13 16.87
C GLY A 194 -7.96 -13.51 15.46
N ASP A 195 -9.27 -13.69 15.27
CA ASP A 195 -9.84 -14.30 14.07
C ASP A 195 -10.60 -13.32 13.16
N GLU A 196 -11.15 -12.25 13.75
CA GLU A 196 -11.90 -11.21 13.02
C GLU A 196 -11.06 -9.96 12.72
N LEU A 197 -9.97 -9.70 13.44
CA LEU A 197 -9.02 -8.65 13.05
C LEU A 197 -8.02 -9.19 12.02
N TRP A 198 -7.71 -8.35 11.04
CA TRP A 198 -6.77 -8.62 9.97
C TRP A 198 -5.64 -7.61 9.98
N VAL A 199 -4.42 -8.12 9.86
CA VAL A 199 -3.25 -7.30 9.59
C VAL A 199 -3.16 -7.16 8.08
N ARG A 200 -3.24 -5.94 7.57
CA ARG A 200 -3.08 -5.60 6.15
C ARG A 200 -1.80 -4.80 5.99
N SER A 201 -0.85 -5.30 5.22
CA SER A 201 0.40 -4.61 4.91
C SER A 201 0.50 -4.25 3.44
N GLU A 202 1.03 -3.07 3.17
CA GLU A 202 1.38 -2.59 1.84
C GLU A 202 2.90 -2.62 1.70
N ARG A 203 3.42 -3.51 0.86
CA ARG A 203 4.80 -3.43 0.39
C ARG A 203 4.85 -2.45 -0.77
N GLN A 204 5.55 -1.36 -0.53
CA GLN A 204 5.52 -0.18 -1.36
C GLN A 204 6.89 0.05 -1.99
N THR A 205 6.97 0.09 -3.32
CA THR A 205 8.22 0.48 -3.99
C THR A 205 8.05 1.74 -4.81
N LEU A 206 9.08 2.60 -4.85
CA LEU A 206 9.15 3.70 -5.79
C LEU A 206 10.41 3.56 -6.64
N ARG A 207 10.26 3.75 -7.94
CA ARG A 207 11.32 3.64 -8.94
C ARG A 207 11.10 4.66 -10.04
N ARG A 208 12.18 5.25 -10.56
CA ARG A 208 12.13 6.07 -11.75
C ARG A 208 12.10 5.18 -13.00
N LEU A 209 11.23 5.54 -13.94
CA LEU A 209 11.18 4.98 -15.28
C LEU A 209 12.28 5.68 -16.12
N PRO A 210 13.30 4.95 -16.61
CA PRO A 210 14.48 5.55 -17.25
C PRO A 210 14.19 6.42 -18.48
N ASP A 211 13.24 6.04 -19.34
CA ASP A 211 13.00 6.69 -20.62
C ASP A 211 12.02 7.86 -20.48
N SER A 212 10.88 7.65 -19.82
CA SER A 212 9.88 8.70 -19.60
C SER A 212 10.26 9.66 -18.47
N GLY A 213 11.13 9.25 -17.56
CA GLY A 213 11.50 10.00 -16.36
C GLY A 213 10.40 10.05 -15.28
N TRP A 214 9.25 9.42 -15.50
CA TRP A 214 8.16 9.29 -14.53
C TRP A 214 8.58 8.41 -13.35
N VAL A 215 7.81 8.44 -12.26
CA VAL A 215 8.02 7.54 -11.12
C VAL A 215 6.86 6.55 -11.04
N VAL A 216 7.18 5.26 -10.98
CA VAL A 216 6.22 4.22 -10.66
C VAL A 216 6.25 3.93 -9.17
N PHE A 217 5.07 3.99 -8.55
CA PHE A 217 4.79 3.60 -7.18
C PHE A 217 3.99 2.28 -7.20
N THR A 218 4.60 1.17 -6.79
CA THR A 218 3.92 -0.13 -6.72
C THR A 218 3.46 -0.44 -5.30
N ILE A 219 2.30 -1.06 -5.17
CA ILE A 219 1.68 -1.41 -3.88
C ILE A 219 1.25 -2.88 -3.91
N ARG A 220 2.02 -3.75 -3.26
CA ARG A 220 1.60 -5.15 -3.01
C ARG A 220 0.91 -5.23 -1.67
N VAL A 221 -0.37 -5.62 -1.68
CA VAL A 221 -1.17 -5.83 -0.47
C VAL A 221 -1.02 -7.27 0.02
N GLN A 222 -0.52 -7.46 1.24
CA GLN A 222 -0.48 -8.77 1.88
C GLN A 222 -1.30 -8.71 3.16
N GLN A 223 -2.06 -9.77 3.47
CA GLN A 223 -2.88 -9.81 4.67
C GLN A 223 -2.87 -11.15 5.37
N CYS A 224 -2.96 -11.12 6.70
CA CYS A 224 -3.13 -12.30 7.53
C CYS A 224 -4.06 -11.99 8.70
N ARG A 225 -4.51 -13.05 9.39
CA ARG A 225 -5.26 -12.89 10.64
C ARG A 225 -4.36 -12.29 11.72
N PHE A 226 -4.95 -11.47 12.58
CA PHE A 226 -4.24 -10.87 13.71
C PHE A 226 -3.59 -11.92 14.63
N ARG A 227 -4.23 -13.08 14.81
CA ARG A 227 -3.64 -14.24 15.51
C ARG A 227 -2.27 -14.63 14.98
N GLU A 228 -2.04 -14.58 13.66
CA GLU A 228 -0.75 -14.96 13.08
C GLU A 228 0.36 -13.95 13.42
N LEU A 229 0.06 -12.65 13.40
CA LEU A 229 0.99 -11.62 13.88
C LEU A 229 1.36 -11.89 15.34
N MET A 230 0.37 -12.19 16.18
CA MET A 230 0.56 -12.39 17.60
C MET A 230 1.32 -13.68 17.94
N GLN A 231 1.14 -14.73 17.14
CA GLN A 231 1.93 -15.96 17.25
C GLN A 231 3.41 -15.77 16.87
N ARG A 232 3.70 -14.90 15.89
CA ARG A 232 5.07 -14.71 15.37
C ARG A 232 5.84 -13.58 16.05
N ARG A 233 5.15 -12.50 16.44
CA ARG A 233 5.71 -11.24 16.93
C ARG A 233 4.92 -10.64 18.10
N GLY A 234 4.26 -11.48 18.87
CA GLY A 234 3.41 -11.07 19.99
C GLY A 234 4.12 -10.23 21.06
N PRO A 235 5.35 -10.56 21.49
CA PRO A 235 6.11 -9.71 22.40
C PRO A 235 6.36 -8.30 21.84
N GLU A 236 6.86 -8.19 20.61
CA GLU A 236 7.16 -6.88 20.01
C GLU A 236 5.90 -6.05 19.76
N PHE A 237 4.80 -6.71 19.34
CA PHE A 237 3.53 -6.00 19.14
C PHE A 237 2.94 -5.49 20.45
N ARG A 238 3.02 -6.27 21.54
CA ARG A 238 2.55 -5.81 22.87
C ARG A 238 3.37 -4.62 23.37
N GLU A 239 4.70 -4.70 23.28
CA GLU A 239 5.56 -3.57 23.63
C GLU A 239 5.23 -2.34 22.78
N TRP A 240 5.03 -2.51 21.47
CA TRP A 240 4.61 -1.43 20.59
C TRP A 240 3.26 -0.84 20.99
N LEU A 241 2.27 -1.67 21.32
CA LEU A 241 0.92 -1.24 21.68
C LEU A 241 0.93 -0.40 22.98
N GLU A 242 1.74 -0.82 23.96
CA GLU A 242 1.93 -0.15 25.24
C GLU A 242 2.67 1.20 25.09
N ARG A 243 3.71 1.24 24.26
CA ARG A 243 4.61 2.40 24.14
C ARG A 243 4.16 3.43 23.11
N SER A 244 3.36 3.02 22.12
CA SER A 244 2.90 3.92 21.05
C SER A 244 1.98 5.02 21.59
N THR A 245 1.93 6.15 20.88
CA THR A 245 0.93 7.18 21.16
C THR A 245 -0.43 6.78 20.58
N GLU A 246 -1.51 7.37 21.08
CA GLU A 246 -2.85 7.18 20.51
C GLU A 246 -2.90 7.58 19.03
N GLU A 247 -2.18 8.65 18.67
CA GLU A 247 -2.06 9.13 17.28
C GLU A 247 -1.46 8.04 16.37
N LEU A 248 -0.40 7.36 16.82
CA LEU A 248 0.25 6.28 16.08
C LEU A 248 -0.62 5.02 15.98
N ARG A 249 -1.30 4.64 17.07
CA ARG A 249 -2.26 3.50 17.04
C ARG A 249 -3.41 3.77 16.09
N SER A 250 -3.98 4.96 16.16
CA SER A 250 -5.07 5.38 15.27
C SER A 250 -4.64 5.42 13.80
N HIS A 251 -3.37 5.79 13.53
CA HIS A 251 -2.82 5.78 12.18
C HIS A 251 -2.80 4.38 11.55
N VAL A 252 -2.51 3.33 12.33
CA VAL A 252 -2.57 1.94 11.87
C VAL A 252 -3.95 1.30 12.04
N GLY A 253 -4.99 2.07 12.39
CA GLY A 253 -6.37 1.59 12.49
C GLY A 253 -6.78 1.00 13.84
N ILE A 254 -5.93 1.11 14.88
CA ILE A 254 -6.25 0.63 16.23
C ILE A 254 -6.74 1.82 17.08
N ARG A 255 -8.04 1.83 17.37
CA ARG A 255 -8.69 2.88 18.17
C ARG A 255 -8.55 2.61 19.67
N PRO A 256 -8.71 3.62 20.54
CA PRO A 256 -8.65 3.45 21.99
C PRO A 256 -9.48 2.27 22.50
N GLU A 257 -10.72 2.12 22.03
CA GLU A 257 -11.62 1.04 22.44
C GLU A 257 -11.11 -0.34 22.01
N GLN A 258 -10.51 -0.41 20.82
CA GLN A 258 -9.94 -1.66 20.30
C GLN A 258 -8.66 -2.07 21.05
N VAL A 259 -7.92 -1.13 21.64
CA VAL A 259 -6.73 -1.43 22.45
C VAL A 259 -7.10 -2.31 23.63
N SER A 260 -8.17 -1.96 24.37
CA SER A 260 -8.63 -2.72 25.53
C SER A 260 -9.02 -4.15 25.18
N GLU A 261 -9.72 -4.34 24.06
CA GLU A 261 -10.10 -5.67 23.58
C GLU A 261 -8.90 -6.51 23.13
N ILE A 262 -7.91 -5.88 22.48
CA ILE A 262 -6.65 -6.56 22.10
C ILE A 262 -5.86 -6.96 23.36
N GLN A 263 -5.76 -6.07 24.36
CA GLN A 263 -5.08 -6.36 25.62
C GLN A 263 -5.77 -7.47 26.40
N ALA A 264 -7.10 -7.47 26.48
CA ALA A 264 -7.86 -8.53 27.14
C ALA A 264 -7.70 -9.90 26.45
N TRP A 265 -7.56 -9.92 25.12
CA TRP A 265 -7.34 -11.15 24.36
C TRP A 265 -5.89 -11.67 24.42
N SER A 266 -4.92 -10.76 24.56
CA SER A 266 -3.48 -11.08 24.51
C SER A 266 -2.76 -11.06 25.86
N GLY A 267 -3.49 -10.69 26.92
CA GLY A 267 -3.04 -10.71 28.31
C GLY A 267 -2.87 -12.11 28.89
#